data_AF-A0A3S9MYD1-F1
#
_entry.id   AF-A0A3S9MYD1-F1
#
_cell.length_a   1.000
_cell.length_b   1.000
_cell.length_c   1.000
_cell.angle_alpha   90.00
_cell.angle_beta   90.00
_cell.angle_gamma   90.00
#
_symmetry.space_group_name_H-M   'P 1'
#
loop_
_entity.id
_entity.type
_entity.pdbx_description
1 polymer ?
#
loop_
_entity_poly.entity_id
_entity_poly.type
_entity_poly.pdbx_seq_one_letter_code
_entity_poly.pdbx_strand_id
1 'polypeptide(L)'
;MKNLLYIATFILAGMTATAQNFNKVGNLPKVSETYITGEMFKMISGIDSEDPEFNELMKSVGNLTELRVYTTQNASSAIQMKKFTDDFVTTSKMPLLMSVKEGNQKFTFHARKGSSDSKVKNLVMFIEGMDNNMADSVLLVISGDIDLNQIAKITEKMDVPGQRQIEKATKGN
;
A
#
# COMPACT_ATOMS: atom_id res chain seq x y z
N MET A 1 -20.59 -6.75 35.88
CA MET A 1 -20.46 -7.57 34.65
C MET A 1 -21.12 -6.94 33.42
N LYS A 2 -22.30 -6.30 33.53
CA LYS A 2 -22.93 -5.57 32.40
C LYS A 2 -22.03 -4.50 31.76
N ASN A 3 -21.27 -3.75 32.57
CA ASN A 3 -20.39 -2.67 32.09
C ASN A 3 -19.15 -3.17 31.32
N LEU A 4 -18.75 -4.43 31.54
CA LEU A 4 -17.60 -5.05 30.85
C LEU A 4 -18.01 -5.58 29.46
N LEU A 5 -19.28 -5.97 29.30
CA LEU A 5 -19.85 -6.40 28.03
C LEU A 5 -19.87 -5.25 27.01
N TYR A 6 -20.22 -4.03 27.44
CA TYR A 6 -20.25 -2.84 26.57
C TYR A 6 -18.85 -2.43 26.06
N ILE A 7 -17.80 -2.61 26.86
CA ILE A 7 -16.42 -2.31 26.46
C ILE A 7 -15.93 -3.31 25.39
N ALA A 8 -16.27 -4.60 25.54
CA ALA A 8 -15.92 -5.62 24.56
C ALA A 8 -16.62 -5.39 23.19
N THR A 9 -17.88 -4.96 23.20
CA THR A 9 -18.61 -4.63 21.96
C THR A 9 -18.04 -3.41 21.25
N PHE A 10 -17.52 -2.41 21.98
CA PHE A 10 -16.94 -1.21 21.38
C PHE A 10 -15.57 -1.48 20.72
N ILE A 11 -14.79 -2.40 21.27
CA ILE A 11 -13.48 -2.79 20.72
C ILE A 11 -13.63 -3.58 19.40
N LEU A 12 -14.66 -4.44 19.30
CA LEU A 12 -14.94 -5.22 18.08
C LEU A 12 -15.46 -4.35 16.93
N ALA A 13 -16.19 -3.26 17.21
CA ALA A 13 -16.70 -2.35 16.17
C ALA A 13 -15.59 -1.54 15.47
N GLY A 14 -14.44 -1.33 16.13
CA GLY A 14 -13.32 -0.59 15.55
C GLY A 14 -12.53 -1.35 14.47
N MET A 15 -12.64 -2.68 14.42
CA MET A 15 -11.83 -3.52 13.52
C MET A 15 -12.47 -3.74 12.14
N THR A 16 -13.77 -3.44 11.96
CA THR A 16 -14.47 -3.64 10.68
C THR A 16 -14.48 -2.40 9.78
N ALA A 17 -14.25 -1.22 10.35
CA ALA A 17 -14.36 0.05 9.63
C ALA A 17 -13.33 0.20 8.50
N THR A 18 -12.13 -0.36 8.64
CA THR A 18 -11.07 -0.27 7.63
C THR A 18 -11.34 -1.15 6.41
N ALA A 19 -11.76 -2.40 6.62
CA ALA A 19 -12.05 -3.34 5.53
C ALA A 19 -13.25 -2.90 4.66
N GLN A 20 -14.31 -2.35 5.28
CA GLN A 20 -15.46 -1.82 4.53
C GLN A 20 -15.10 -0.63 3.64
N ASN A 21 -14.03 0.10 3.95
CA ASN A 21 -13.65 1.30 3.23
C ASN A 21 -12.84 0.98 1.96
N PHE A 22 -11.94 -0.02 1.98
CA PHE A 22 -11.22 -0.46 0.77
C PHE A 22 -12.16 -1.09 -0.27
N ASN A 23 -13.14 -1.88 0.17
CA ASN A 23 -14.16 -2.43 -0.73
C ASN A 23 -14.92 -1.35 -1.51
N LYS A 24 -15.08 -0.14 -0.96
CA LYS A 24 -15.71 0.98 -1.70
C LYS A 24 -14.85 1.43 -2.87
N VAL A 25 -13.53 1.37 -2.74
CA VAL A 25 -12.58 1.73 -3.80
C VAL A 25 -12.65 0.72 -4.94
N GLY A 26 -12.63 -0.59 -4.61
CA GLY A 26 -12.77 -1.65 -5.61
C GLY A 26 -14.11 -1.64 -6.36
N ASN A 27 -15.17 -1.12 -5.73
CA ASN A 27 -16.50 -0.97 -6.34
C ASN A 27 -16.68 0.31 -7.16
N LEU A 28 -15.67 1.18 -7.26
CA LEU A 28 -15.76 2.38 -8.10
C LEU A 28 -15.81 2.01 -9.59
N PRO A 29 -16.52 2.79 -10.43
CA PRO A 29 -16.59 2.52 -11.86
C PRO A 29 -15.19 2.52 -12.50
N LYS A 30 -14.90 1.51 -13.33
CA LYS A 30 -13.63 1.42 -14.07
C LYS A 30 -12.39 1.47 -13.16
N VAL A 31 -12.49 0.86 -11.97
CA VAL A 31 -11.35 0.54 -11.12
C VAL A 31 -11.04 -0.95 -11.26
N SER A 32 -9.76 -1.26 -11.47
CA SER A 32 -9.25 -2.63 -11.37
C SER A 32 -8.59 -2.81 -10.01
N GLU A 33 -8.92 -3.91 -9.33
CA GLU A 33 -8.37 -4.27 -8.03
C GLU A 33 -7.54 -5.55 -8.13
N THR A 34 -6.30 -5.49 -7.64
CA THR A 34 -5.46 -6.66 -7.37
C THR A 34 -5.25 -6.75 -5.88
N TYR A 35 -5.68 -7.85 -5.26
CA TYR A 35 -5.56 -8.08 -3.83
C TYR A 35 -4.81 -9.40 -3.56
N ILE A 36 -3.66 -9.30 -2.89
CA ILE A 36 -2.78 -10.42 -2.55
C ILE A 36 -2.67 -10.50 -1.02
N THR A 37 -2.88 -11.68 -0.47
CA THR A 37 -2.84 -11.93 0.98
C THR A 37 -1.54 -12.59 1.43
N GLY A 38 -1.30 -12.56 2.73
CA GLY A 38 -0.19 -13.25 3.39
C GLY A 38 -0.11 -14.75 3.07
N GLU A 39 -1.22 -15.42 2.80
CA GLU A 39 -1.25 -16.82 2.38
C GLU A 39 -0.53 -17.02 1.04
N MET A 40 -0.76 -16.12 0.07
CA MET A 40 -0.05 -16.17 -1.21
C MET A 40 1.44 -15.89 -1.01
N PHE A 41 1.80 -14.91 -0.18
CA PHE A 41 3.20 -14.64 0.14
C PHE A 41 3.89 -15.82 0.83
N LYS A 42 3.20 -16.50 1.75
CA LYS A 42 3.70 -17.73 2.39
C LYS A 42 3.90 -18.85 1.38
N MET A 43 2.94 -19.07 0.48
CA MET A 43 3.04 -20.08 -0.57
C MET A 43 4.26 -19.84 -1.46
N ILE A 44 4.48 -18.59 -1.89
CA ILE A 44 5.63 -18.25 -2.76
C ILE A 44 6.94 -18.30 -1.95
N SER A 45 6.94 -17.86 -0.70
CA SER A 45 8.15 -17.87 0.14
C SER A 45 8.69 -19.27 0.46
N GLY A 46 7.84 -20.30 0.36
CA GLY A 46 8.22 -21.70 0.54
C GLY A 46 8.73 -22.39 -0.72
N ILE A 47 8.80 -21.67 -1.86
CA ILE A 47 9.38 -22.18 -3.10
C ILE A 47 10.87 -21.88 -3.08
N ASP A 48 11.69 -22.91 -2.91
CA ASP A 48 13.14 -22.80 -3.10
C ASP A 48 13.45 -22.67 -4.60
N SER A 49 14.13 -21.61 -4.98
CA SER A 49 14.65 -21.40 -6.33
C SER A 49 16.17 -21.53 -6.34
N GLU A 50 16.74 -21.96 -7.47
CA GLU A 50 18.20 -21.89 -7.69
C GLU A 50 18.70 -20.46 -7.86
N ASP A 51 17.79 -19.50 -8.07
CA ASP A 51 18.08 -18.08 -8.17
C ASP A 51 18.27 -17.44 -6.77
N PRO A 52 19.51 -17.01 -6.41
CA PRO A 52 19.80 -16.35 -5.13
C PRO A 52 19.01 -15.06 -4.94
N GLU A 53 18.73 -14.35 -6.03
CA GLU A 53 18.04 -13.07 -6.04
C GLU A 53 16.53 -13.22 -5.82
N PHE A 54 15.96 -14.35 -6.27
CA PHE A 54 14.61 -14.77 -5.95
C PHE A 54 14.49 -15.12 -4.46
N ASN A 55 15.45 -15.87 -3.92
CA ASN A 55 15.45 -16.26 -2.51
C ASN A 55 15.58 -15.06 -1.56
N GLU A 56 16.37 -14.04 -1.92
CA GLU A 56 16.47 -12.80 -1.15
C GLU A 56 15.17 -11.97 -1.21
N LEU A 57 14.53 -11.93 -2.38
CA LEU A 57 13.20 -11.34 -2.54
C LEU A 57 12.20 -12.08 -1.62
N MET A 58 12.15 -13.41 -1.67
CA MET A 58 11.21 -14.23 -0.89
C MET A 58 11.32 -14.02 0.63
N LYS A 59 12.54 -13.84 1.15
CA LYS A 59 12.76 -13.47 2.56
C LYS A 59 12.17 -12.11 2.91
N SER A 60 12.12 -11.18 1.94
CA SER A 60 11.55 -9.84 2.11
C SER A 60 10.02 -9.86 1.97
N VAL A 61 9.48 -10.67 1.05
CA VAL A 61 8.02 -10.77 0.83
C VAL A 61 7.31 -11.59 1.91
N GLY A 62 8.01 -12.51 2.58
CA GLY A 62 7.42 -13.35 3.64
C GLY A 62 6.90 -12.57 4.86
N ASN A 63 7.37 -11.34 5.06
CA ASN A 63 6.89 -10.45 6.11
C ASN A 63 5.70 -9.57 5.68
N LEU A 64 5.26 -9.69 4.42
CA LEU A 64 4.06 -9.02 3.93
C LEU A 64 2.81 -9.79 4.35
N THR A 65 1.83 -9.02 4.80
CA THR A 65 0.52 -9.53 5.21
C THR A 65 -0.55 -9.24 4.16
N GLU A 66 -0.36 -8.16 3.40
CA GLU A 66 -1.33 -7.70 2.42
C GLU A 66 -0.65 -6.80 1.39
N LEU A 67 -0.98 -7.00 0.12
CA LEU A 67 -0.72 -6.06 -0.97
C LEU A 67 -2.01 -5.82 -1.73
N ARG A 68 -2.31 -4.55 -1.99
CA ARG A 68 -3.52 -4.12 -2.66
C ARG A 68 -3.18 -3.04 -3.67
N VAL A 69 -3.55 -3.26 -4.93
CA VAL A 69 -3.36 -2.31 -6.02
C VAL A 69 -4.71 -1.96 -6.61
N TYR A 70 -4.99 -0.67 -6.72
CA TYR A 70 -6.10 -0.13 -7.47
C TYR A 70 -5.57 0.71 -8.62
N THR A 71 -6.08 0.47 -9.82
CA THR A 71 -5.75 1.28 -10.99
C THR A 71 -7.02 1.79 -11.65
N THR A 72 -6.97 3.02 -12.18
CA THR A 72 -8.08 3.57 -12.95
C THR A 72 -7.61 4.55 -14.00
N GLN A 73 -8.30 4.53 -15.14
CA GLN A 73 -8.18 5.54 -16.19
C GLN A 73 -9.36 6.52 -16.17
N ASN A 74 -10.26 6.41 -15.19
CA ASN A 74 -11.44 7.26 -15.09
C ASN A 74 -11.22 8.41 -14.10
N ALA A 75 -11.44 9.64 -14.57
CA ALA A 75 -11.27 10.88 -13.80
C ALA A 75 -12.05 10.92 -12.48
N SER A 76 -13.33 10.54 -12.52
CA SER A 76 -14.20 10.57 -11.33
C SER A 76 -13.74 9.55 -10.29
N SER A 77 -13.39 8.35 -10.74
CA SER A 77 -12.85 7.31 -9.86
C SER A 77 -11.48 7.69 -9.31
N ALA A 78 -10.61 8.33 -10.10
CA ALA A 78 -9.33 8.85 -9.65
C ALA A 78 -9.47 9.87 -8.52
N ILE A 79 -10.40 10.83 -8.64
CA ILE A 79 -10.69 11.82 -7.59
C ILE A 79 -11.18 11.13 -6.32
N GLN A 80 -12.07 10.15 -6.44
CA GLN A 80 -12.58 9.39 -5.29
C GLN A 80 -11.50 8.52 -4.64
N MET A 81 -10.64 7.89 -5.44
CA MET A 81 -9.45 7.16 -4.96
C MET A 81 -8.50 8.07 -4.21
N LYS A 82 -8.24 9.27 -4.73
CA LYS A 82 -7.39 10.26 -4.06
C LYS A 82 -7.98 10.66 -2.71
N LYS A 83 -9.27 11.01 -2.68
CA LYS A 83 -9.96 11.38 -1.44
C LYS A 83 -9.90 10.25 -0.40
N PHE A 84 -10.20 9.03 -0.82
CA PHE A 84 -10.07 7.86 0.03
C PHE A 84 -8.65 7.73 0.59
N THR A 85 -7.64 7.92 -0.26
CA THR A 85 -6.24 7.82 0.15
C THR A 85 -5.89 8.88 1.19
N ASP A 86 -6.25 10.15 0.93
CA ASP A 86 -6.02 11.27 1.86
C ASP A 86 -6.68 10.99 3.23
N ASP A 87 -7.91 10.48 3.23
CA ASP A 87 -8.65 10.11 4.45
C ASP A 87 -7.98 8.93 5.18
N PHE A 88 -7.54 7.91 4.43
CA PHE A 88 -6.91 6.71 4.97
C PHE A 88 -5.56 7.03 5.64
N VAL A 89 -4.68 7.79 4.97
CA VAL A 89 -3.37 8.15 5.52
C VAL A 89 -3.51 9.06 6.74
N THR A 90 -4.50 9.96 6.74
CA THR A 90 -4.79 10.83 7.90
C THR A 90 -5.29 10.01 9.08
N THR A 91 -6.30 9.16 8.88
CA THR A 91 -6.91 8.34 9.94
C THR A 91 -5.89 7.34 10.51
N SER A 92 -5.04 6.79 9.65
CA SER A 92 -4.01 5.82 10.03
C SER A 92 -2.73 6.44 10.59
N LYS A 93 -2.68 7.79 10.70
CA LYS A 93 -1.52 8.56 11.18
C LYS A 93 -0.23 8.25 10.41
N MET A 94 -0.33 8.28 9.08
CA MET A 94 0.75 7.97 8.15
C MET A 94 1.36 9.27 7.60
N PRO A 95 2.47 9.78 8.18
CA PRO A 95 3.13 10.96 7.65
C PRO A 95 3.56 10.76 6.21
N LEU A 96 3.54 11.86 5.44
CA LEU A 96 4.14 11.93 4.12
C LEU A 96 5.66 11.76 4.27
N LEU A 97 6.22 10.74 3.63
CA LEU A 97 7.66 10.52 3.57
C LEU A 97 8.28 11.21 2.36
N MET A 98 7.62 11.11 1.21
CA MET A 98 8.14 11.65 -0.03
C MET A 98 6.99 12.07 -0.95
N SER A 99 7.18 13.19 -1.65
CA SER A 99 6.36 13.53 -2.81
C SER A 99 7.26 13.92 -3.98
N VAL A 100 7.00 13.32 -5.13
CA VAL A 100 7.77 13.54 -6.35
C VAL A 100 6.80 13.95 -7.44
N LYS A 101 7.14 14.99 -8.19
CA LYS A 101 6.44 15.35 -9.43
C LYS A 101 7.38 15.07 -10.59
N GLU A 102 6.97 14.18 -11.49
CA GLU A 102 7.75 13.81 -12.66
C GLU A 102 6.81 13.74 -13.87
N GLY A 103 7.11 14.54 -14.90
CA GLY A 103 6.25 14.69 -16.07
C GLY A 103 4.84 15.13 -15.66
N ASN A 104 3.84 14.39 -16.14
CA ASN A 104 2.42 14.61 -15.83
C ASN A 104 1.93 13.69 -14.71
N GLN A 105 2.80 13.30 -13.78
CA GLN A 105 2.41 12.45 -12.65
C GLN A 105 2.99 12.99 -11.34
N LYS A 106 2.19 12.86 -10.27
CA LYS A 106 2.62 13.13 -8.90
C LYS A 106 2.54 11.85 -8.09
N PHE A 107 3.66 11.51 -7.49
CA PHE A 107 3.82 10.37 -6.61
C PHE A 107 3.82 10.88 -5.17
N THR A 108 3.10 10.20 -4.30
CA THR A 108 3.09 10.46 -2.86
C THR A 108 3.28 9.16 -2.10
N PHE A 109 4.13 9.20 -1.09
CA PHE A 109 4.49 8.05 -0.25
C PHE A 109 4.19 8.38 1.19
N HIS A 110 3.38 7.56 1.84
CA HIS A 110 3.01 7.68 3.24
C HIS A 110 3.34 6.38 3.94
N ALA A 111 3.93 6.46 5.14
CA ALA A 111 4.22 5.24 5.89
C ALA A 111 3.86 5.37 7.36
N ARG A 112 3.37 4.27 7.92
CA ARG A 112 3.23 4.10 9.36
C ARG A 112 4.50 3.44 9.91
N LYS A 113 5.16 4.08 10.87
CA LYS A 113 6.32 3.48 11.55
C LYS A 113 5.99 2.10 12.12
N GLY A 114 6.94 1.19 11.98
CA GLY A 114 6.85 -0.20 12.38
C GLY A 114 7.45 -0.46 13.75
N SER A 115 8.06 -1.64 13.89
CA SER A 115 8.69 -2.11 15.13
C SER A 115 10.02 -1.43 15.44
N SER A 116 10.71 -0.91 14.41
CA SER A 116 11.96 -0.15 14.50
C SER A 116 11.91 1.09 13.58
N ASP A 117 12.90 1.98 13.69
CA ASP A 117 12.97 3.19 12.85
C ASP A 117 13.18 2.91 11.35
N SER A 118 13.77 1.77 11.00
CA SER A 118 13.97 1.33 9.61
C SER A 118 12.79 0.54 9.03
N LYS A 119 11.80 0.20 9.86
CA LYS A 119 10.67 -0.65 9.48
C LYS A 119 9.36 0.12 9.45
N VAL A 120 8.48 -0.27 8.55
CA VAL A 120 7.14 0.30 8.40
C VAL A 120 6.08 -0.79 8.44
N LYS A 121 4.97 -0.50 9.12
CA LYS A 121 3.82 -1.40 9.23
C LYS A 121 2.91 -1.34 8.01
N ASN A 122 2.76 -0.14 7.47
CA ASN A 122 1.92 0.14 6.31
C ASN A 122 2.67 1.14 5.44
N LEU A 123 2.74 0.85 4.14
CA LEU A 123 3.15 1.80 3.11
C LEU A 123 1.95 2.04 2.20
N VAL A 124 1.68 3.32 1.94
CA VAL A 124 0.69 3.76 0.96
C VAL A 124 1.40 4.61 -0.08
N MET A 125 1.18 4.28 -1.34
CA MET A 125 1.64 5.03 -2.48
C MET A 125 0.45 5.43 -3.33
N PHE A 126 0.40 6.70 -3.72
CA PHE A 126 -0.59 7.18 -4.67
C PHE A 126 0.10 7.91 -5.82
N ILE A 127 -0.23 7.47 -7.04
CA ILE A 127 0.15 8.10 -8.29
C ILE A 127 -1.07 8.85 -8.80
N GLU A 128 -0.95 10.17 -8.83
CA GLU A 128 -1.95 11.09 -9.35
C GLU A 128 -1.54 11.50 -10.77
N GLY A 129 -2.33 11.13 -11.76
CA GLY A 129 -2.21 11.70 -13.11
C GLY A 129 -2.49 13.21 -13.08
N MET A 130 -1.66 14.01 -13.72
CA MET A 130 -1.76 15.47 -13.75
C MET A 130 -2.23 16.02 -15.11
N ASP A 131 -2.42 15.16 -16.12
CA ASP A 131 -3.12 15.55 -17.35
C ASP A 131 -4.60 15.86 -17.06
N ASN A 132 -5.25 16.55 -18.00
CA ASN A 132 -6.55 17.27 -17.92
C ASN A 132 -7.74 16.58 -17.21
N ASN A 133 -7.60 15.36 -16.71
CA ASN A 133 -8.64 14.59 -16.03
C ASN A 133 -8.16 13.63 -14.92
N MET A 134 -6.92 13.70 -14.42
CA MET A 134 -6.39 12.70 -13.46
C MET A 134 -6.47 11.22 -13.93
N ALA A 135 -6.61 11.02 -15.24
CA ALA A 135 -6.57 9.70 -15.85
C ALA A 135 -5.21 9.06 -15.57
N ASP A 136 -5.20 7.73 -15.40
CA ASP A 136 -4.04 6.91 -15.02
C ASP A 136 -3.57 7.15 -13.58
N SER A 137 -4.50 6.96 -12.64
CA SER A 137 -4.21 6.98 -11.20
C SER A 137 -4.05 5.58 -10.63
N VAL A 138 -3.12 5.43 -9.70
CA VAL A 138 -2.79 4.18 -9.02
C VAL A 138 -2.74 4.38 -7.51
N LEU A 139 -3.43 3.53 -6.76
CA LEU A 139 -3.29 3.42 -5.31
C LEU A 139 -2.67 2.06 -4.98
N LEU A 140 -1.52 2.08 -4.32
CA LEU A 140 -0.84 0.89 -3.82
C LEU A 140 -0.82 0.95 -2.29
N VAL A 141 -1.25 -0.14 -1.65
CA VAL A 141 -1.19 -0.32 -0.21
C VAL A 141 -0.46 -1.62 0.10
N ILE A 142 0.58 -1.54 0.92
CA ILE A 142 1.35 -2.68 1.39
C ILE A 142 1.30 -2.69 2.91
N SER A 143 0.98 -3.82 3.52
CA SER A 143 0.99 -4.01 4.97
C SER A 143 1.86 -5.19 5.36
N GLY A 144 2.65 -5.06 6.41
CA GLY A 144 3.58 -6.10 6.86
C GLY A 144 4.60 -5.57 7.87
N ASP A 145 5.66 -6.32 8.13
CA ASP A 145 6.87 -5.81 8.81
C ASP A 145 7.93 -5.52 7.75
N ILE A 146 7.82 -4.34 7.14
CA ILE A 146 8.51 -4.03 5.89
C ILE A 146 9.75 -3.19 6.18
N ASP A 147 10.92 -3.65 5.76
CA ASP A 147 12.10 -2.79 5.72
C ASP A 147 12.01 -1.88 4.49
N LEU A 148 12.06 -0.56 4.68
CA LEU A 148 11.96 0.40 3.56
C LEU A 148 13.01 0.11 2.47
N ASN A 149 14.21 -0.37 2.84
CA ASN A 149 15.26 -0.71 1.88
C ASN A 149 14.88 -1.88 0.96
N GLN A 150 13.98 -2.75 1.40
CA GLN A 150 13.52 -3.91 0.63
C GLN A 150 12.37 -3.56 -0.33
N ILE A 151 11.65 -2.45 -0.11
CA ILE A 151 10.50 -2.04 -0.94
C ILE A 151 10.96 -1.70 -2.36
N ALA A 152 12.09 -0.99 -2.50
CA ALA A 152 12.69 -0.70 -3.79
C ALA A 152 12.90 -1.97 -4.63
N LYS A 153 13.50 -3.00 -4.01
CA LYS A 153 13.74 -4.31 -4.63
C LYS A 153 12.45 -5.04 -5.01
N ILE A 154 11.40 -4.92 -4.19
CA ILE A 154 10.10 -5.55 -4.45
C ILE A 154 9.43 -4.91 -5.68
N THR A 155 9.47 -3.59 -5.82
CA THR A 155 8.81 -2.90 -6.93
C THR A 155 9.55 -3.01 -8.26
N GLU A 156 10.87 -3.17 -8.21
CA GLU A 156 11.69 -3.51 -9.38
C GLU A 156 11.29 -4.86 -9.99
N LYS A 157 10.98 -5.85 -9.15
CA LYS A 157 10.68 -7.21 -9.60
C LYS A 157 9.22 -7.47 -9.94
N MET A 158 8.29 -6.66 -9.43
CA MET A 158 6.85 -6.81 -9.70
C MET A 158 6.34 -5.95 -10.86
N ASP A 159 7.23 -5.25 -11.59
CA ASP A 159 6.89 -4.33 -12.69
C ASP A 159 5.78 -3.34 -12.31
N VAL A 160 5.80 -2.86 -11.06
CA VAL A 160 4.78 -1.94 -10.55
C VAL A 160 5.16 -0.52 -10.98
N PRO A 161 4.24 0.27 -11.57
CA PRO A 161 4.51 1.66 -11.90
C PRO A 161 5.01 2.43 -10.67
N GLY A 162 6.15 3.12 -10.81
CA GLY A 162 6.68 4.01 -9.77
C GLY A 162 7.93 3.54 -9.00
N GLN A 163 8.62 2.50 -9.49
CA GLN A 163 9.87 1.97 -8.90
C GLN A 163 10.92 3.05 -8.61
N ARG A 164 11.23 3.92 -9.57
CA ARG A 164 12.28 4.94 -9.41
C ARG A 164 11.97 5.89 -8.26
N GLN A 165 10.70 6.19 -8.04
CA GLN A 165 10.26 7.11 -7.00
C GLN A 165 10.29 6.43 -5.63
N ILE A 166 10.03 5.12 -5.56
CA ILE A 166 10.25 4.30 -4.36
C ILE A 166 11.73 4.29 -3.98
N GLU A 167 12.63 4.02 -4.93
CA GLU A 167 14.07 4.04 -4.65
C GLU A 167 14.55 5.37 -4.08
N LYS A 168 14.02 6.50 -4.58
CA LYS A 168 14.35 7.81 -4.03
C LYS A 168 13.77 8.01 -2.62
N ALA A 169 12.59 7.45 -2.33
CA ALA A 169 11.98 7.52 -1.00
C ALA A 169 12.74 6.69 0.03
N THR A 170 13.41 5.61 -0.40
CA THR A 170 14.11 4.67 0.49
C THR A 170 15.59 4.99 0.63
N LYS A 171 16.24 5.57 -0.38
CA LYS A 171 17.65 6.03 -0.33
C LYS A 171 17.82 7.43 0.29
N GLY A 172 16.73 8.06 0.72
CA GLY A 172 16.71 9.38 1.35
C GLY A 172 16.95 9.36 2.86
N ASN A 173 18.11 8.84 3.28
CA ASN A 173 18.93 9.20 4.45
C ASN A 173 20.00 8.12 4.68
#